data_AF-F3FU43-F1
#
_entry.id   AF-F3FU43-F1
#
_cell.length_a   1.000
_cell.length_b   1.000
_cell.length_c   1.000
_cell.angle_alpha   90.00
_cell.angle_beta   90.00
_cell.angle_gamma   90.00
#
_symmetry.space_group_name_H-M   'P 1'
#
loop_
_entity.id
_entity.type
_entity.pdbx_description
1 polymer ?
#
loop_
_entity_poly.entity_id
_entity_poly.type
_entity_poly.pdbx_seq_one_letter_code
_entity_poly.pdbx_strand_id
1 'polypeptide(L)'
;MQHQVCPYYLSQELARWADVVIADYNYYFDLSALLFGLGQLNQWRVAVLVDEAHNMVERARQMYSASLDQSQLKALIQTAPEPVKKALQRLDRQWNALHKVQPGAYQAYSAAPEKFIGSLNQCISTIGDHFNEHPQAVDGTLQGFYLEAIGFARIAELFDEHFIFDITRREAGGKRILWR
;
A
#
# COMPACT_ATOMS: atom_id res chain seq x y z
N MET A 1 -24.21 -13.02 -15.83
CA MET A 1 -24.46 -11.57 -15.63
C MET A 1 -25.71 -11.16 -16.40
N GLN A 2 -26.91 -11.57 -15.96
CA GLN A 2 -28.15 -11.30 -16.70
C GLN A 2 -28.65 -9.85 -16.56
N HIS A 3 -28.17 -9.11 -15.55
CA HIS A 3 -28.66 -7.76 -15.22
C HIS A 3 -27.67 -6.63 -15.55
N GLN A 4 -26.50 -6.92 -16.14
CA GLN A 4 -25.47 -5.93 -16.48
C GLN A 4 -25.02 -5.02 -15.31
N VAL A 5 -25.21 -5.45 -14.06
CA VAL A 5 -24.74 -4.72 -12.87
C VAL A 5 -23.39 -5.30 -12.42
N CYS A 6 -22.46 -4.42 -12.04
CA CYS A 6 -21.20 -4.83 -11.44
C CYS A 6 -21.45 -5.48 -10.07
N PRO A 7 -21.13 -6.78 -9.88
CA PRO A 7 -21.42 -7.47 -8.63
C PRO A 7 -20.73 -6.84 -7.41
N TYR A 8 -19.51 -6.31 -7.59
CA TYR A 8 -18.77 -5.65 -6.53
C TYR A 8 -19.53 -4.45 -5.96
N TYR A 9 -19.87 -3.48 -6.83
CA TYR A 9 -20.63 -2.30 -6.41
C TYR A 9 -22.00 -2.65 -5.84
N LEU A 10 -22.70 -3.60 -6.48
CA LEU A 10 -23.99 -4.05 -5.98
C LEU A 10 -23.88 -4.61 -4.56
N SER A 11 -22.88 -5.45 -4.28
CA SER A 11 -22.65 -5.98 -2.93
C SER A 11 -22.34 -4.88 -1.90
N GLN A 12 -21.61 -3.82 -2.28
CA GLN A 12 -21.37 -2.67 -1.39
C GLN A 12 -22.67 -1.92 -1.06
N GLU A 13 -23.52 -1.72 -2.05
CA GLU A 13 -24.82 -1.06 -1.85
C GLU A 13 -25.73 -1.93 -0.98
N LEU A 14 -25.82 -3.23 -1.26
CA LEU A 14 -26.63 -4.18 -0.50
C LEU A 14 -26.16 -4.31 0.96
N ALA A 15 -24.85 -4.18 1.23
CA ALA A 15 -24.32 -4.24 2.59
C ALA A 15 -24.94 -3.19 3.53
N ARG A 16 -25.44 -2.06 3.02
CA ARG A 16 -26.13 -1.04 3.83
C ARG A 16 -27.52 -1.46 4.30
N TRP A 17 -28.11 -2.45 3.65
CA TRP A 17 -29.47 -2.93 3.89
C TRP A 17 -29.50 -4.35 4.48
N ALA A 18 -28.33 -4.98 4.63
CA ALA A 18 -28.21 -6.34 5.12
C ALA A 18 -28.12 -6.36 6.65
N ASP A 19 -28.87 -7.24 7.30
CA ASP A 19 -28.73 -7.50 8.74
C ASP A 19 -27.48 -8.33 9.06
N VAL A 20 -27.05 -9.17 8.11
CA VAL A 20 -25.90 -10.08 8.25
C VAL A 20 -25.07 -10.03 6.97
N VAL A 21 -23.76 -9.85 7.13
CA VAL A 21 -22.77 -9.86 6.04
C VAL A 21 -21.71 -10.92 6.34
N ILE A 22 -21.44 -11.77 5.36
CA ILE A 22 -20.33 -12.74 5.40
C ILE A 22 -19.27 -12.25 4.42
N ALA A 23 -18.07 -11.98 4.92
CA ALA A 23 -16.96 -11.44 4.14
C ALA A 23 -15.61 -11.93 4.66
N ASP A 24 -14.57 -11.77 3.83
CA ASP A 24 -13.17 -12.02 4.22
C ASP A 24 -12.71 -10.98 5.28
N TYR A 25 -11.64 -11.30 6.02
CA TYR A 25 -11.02 -10.44 7.03
C TYR A 25 -10.75 -9.02 6.50
N ASN A 26 -10.29 -8.90 5.24
CA ASN A 26 -9.91 -7.62 4.64
C ASN A 26 -11.07 -6.60 4.57
N TYR A 27 -12.32 -7.06 4.56
CA TYR A 27 -13.47 -6.15 4.48
C TYR A 27 -13.75 -5.42 5.80
N TYR A 28 -13.24 -5.92 6.93
CA TYR A 28 -13.46 -5.33 8.25
C TYR A 28 -12.17 -4.94 8.99
N PHE A 29 -11.08 -5.68 8.81
CA PHE A 29 -9.84 -5.48 9.58
C PHE A 29 -8.74 -4.74 8.84
N ASP A 30 -8.84 -4.54 7.52
CA ASP A 30 -7.85 -3.80 6.75
C ASP A 30 -7.93 -2.31 7.06
N LEU A 31 -6.84 -1.58 6.82
CA LEU A 31 -6.83 -0.13 6.95
C LEU A 31 -7.89 0.50 6.04
N SER A 32 -8.07 0.01 4.81
CA SER A 32 -9.13 0.47 3.89
C SER A 32 -10.39 -0.42 3.94
N ALA A 33 -10.67 -1.07 5.07
CA ALA A 33 -11.82 -1.95 5.24
C ALA A 33 -13.16 -1.24 4.98
N LEU A 34 -13.84 -1.67 3.93
CA LEU A 34 -15.13 -1.13 3.49
C LEU A 34 -16.21 -1.22 4.58
N LEU A 35 -16.40 -2.41 5.18
CA LEU A 35 -17.48 -2.64 6.15
C LEU A 35 -17.23 -1.88 7.46
N PHE A 36 -15.97 -1.81 7.89
CA PHE A 36 -15.61 -0.98 9.04
C PHE A 36 -15.92 0.50 8.78
N GLY A 37 -15.52 1.01 7.61
CA GLY A 37 -15.82 2.39 7.19
C GLY A 37 -17.33 2.67 7.13
N LEU A 38 -18.12 1.75 6.56
CA LEU A 38 -19.58 1.86 6.52
C LEU A 38 -20.21 1.82 7.92
N GLY A 39 -19.69 0.97 8.82
CA GLY A 39 -20.14 0.89 10.20
C GLY A 39 -19.92 2.19 10.96
N GLN A 40 -18.75 2.82 10.81
CA GLN A 40 -18.45 4.13 11.39
C GLN A 40 -19.35 5.22 10.81
N LEU A 41 -19.44 5.31 9.48
CA LEU A 41 -20.21 6.34 8.76
C LEU A 41 -21.70 6.32 9.14
N ASN A 42 -22.28 5.13 9.22
CA ASN A 42 -23.70 4.95 9.52
C ASN A 42 -23.97 4.71 11.00
N GLN A 43 -22.94 4.81 11.87
CA GLN A 43 -23.03 4.61 13.31
C GLN A 43 -23.67 3.27 13.71
N TRP A 44 -23.34 2.21 12.96
CA TRP A 44 -23.87 0.89 13.22
C TRP A 44 -23.32 0.32 14.51
N ARG A 45 -24.20 -0.32 15.28
CA ARG A 45 -23.79 -1.20 16.36
C ARG A 45 -23.59 -2.61 15.78
N VAL A 46 -22.33 -2.99 15.60
CA VAL A 46 -21.96 -4.24 14.94
C VAL A 46 -21.43 -5.26 15.96
N ALA A 47 -21.80 -6.52 15.78
CA ALA A 47 -21.14 -7.66 16.43
C ALA A 47 -20.33 -8.42 15.36
N VAL A 48 -19.05 -8.63 15.61
CA VAL A 48 -18.14 -9.31 14.65
C VAL A 48 -17.88 -10.72 15.12
N LEU A 49 -18.21 -11.71 14.30
CA LEU A 49 -17.84 -13.10 14.48
C LEU A 49 -16.67 -13.42 13.54
N VAL A 50 -15.54 -13.80 14.13
CA VAL A 50 -14.34 -14.16 13.39
C VAL A 50 -14.22 -15.67 13.35
N ASP A 51 -14.51 -16.26 12.19
CA ASP A 51 -14.23 -17.67 11.97
C ASP A 51 -12.72 -17.88 11.81
N GLU A 52 -12.23 -19.05 12.20
CA GLU A 52 -10.80 -19.43 12.16
C GLU A 52 -9.84 -18.35 12.69
N ALA A 53 -10.22 -17.70 13.81
CA ALA A 53 -9.50 -16.57 14.39
C ALA A 53 -8.01 -16.84 14.68
N HIS A 54 -7.58 -18.11 14.71
CA HIS A 54 -6.18 -18.48 14.78
C HIS A 54 -5.35 -17.96 13.60
N ASN A 55 -5.94 -17.83 12.40
CA ASN A 55 -5.30 -17.27 11.21
C ASN A 55 -5.20 -15.74 11.25
N MET A 56 -5.94 -15.08 12.14
CA MET A 56 -6.06 -13.63 12.17
C MET A 56 -4.72 -12.94 12.43
N VAL A 57 -3.83 -13.52 13.24
CA VAL A 57 -2.54 -12.89 13.57
C VAL A 57 -1.65 -12.79 12.33
N GLU A 58 -1.54 -13.86 11.56
CA GLU A 58 -0.75 -13.87 10.32
C GLU A 58 -1.36 -12.93 9.28
N ARG A 59 -2.69 -12.97 9.12
CA ARG A 59 -3.42 -12.07 8.22
C ARG A 59 -3.25 -10.60 8.61
N ALA A 60 -3.39 -10.27 9.89
CA ALA A 60 -3.17 -8.92 10.38
C ALA A 60 -1.74 -8.44 10.09
N ARG A 61 -0.72 -9.28 10.32
CA ARG A 61 0.66 -8.91 9.95
C ARG A 61 0.80 -8.60 8.47
N GLN A 62 0.16 -9.38 7.59
CA GLN A 62 0.17 -9.12 6.15
C GLN A 62 -0.55 -7.80 5.80
N MET A 63 -1.72 -7.56 6.39
CA MET A 63 -2.54 -6.36 6.14
C MET A 63 -1.89 -5.08 6.68
N TYR A 64 -1.13 -5.19 7.77
CA TYR A 64 -0.39 -4.10 8.41
C TYR A 64 1.09 -4.08 8.05
N SER A 65 1.46 -4.67 6.90
CA SER A 65 2.80 -4.56 6.32
C SER A 65 2.72 -3.92 4.94
N ALA A 66 3.73 -3.12 4.62
CA ALA A 66 3.89 -2.58 3.28
C ALA A 66 5.37 -2.56 2.91
N SER A 67 5.66 -2.77 1.63
CA SER A 67 7.02 -2.76 1.09
C SER A 67 7.04 -2.04 -0.25
N LEU A 68 8.15 -1.38 -0.55
CA LEU A 68 8.40 -0.75 -1.84
C LEU A 68 9.65 -1.36 -2.47
N ASP A 69 9.67 -1.49 -3.80
CA ASP A 69 10.83 -2.00 -4.54
C ASP A 69 11.55 -0.88 -5.30
N GLN A 70 12.82 -0.64 -4.95
CA GLN A 70 13.63 0.40 -5.61
C GLN A 70 13.86 0.11 -7.11
N SER A 71 13.85 -1.16 -7.53
CA SER A 71 14.04 -1.52 -8.93
C SER A 71 12.84 -1.09 -9.81
N GLN A 72 11.62 -1.23 -9.27
CA GLN A 72 10.39 -0.72 -9.89
C GLN A 72 10.42 0.81 -9.99
N LEU A 73 10.83 1.50 -8.92
CA LEU A 73 11.03 2.95 -8.92
C LEU A 73 12.01 3.38 -10.03
N LYS A 74 13.15 2.69 -10.16
CA LYS A 74 14.16 2.98 -11.19
C LYS A 74 13.66 2.73 -12.60
N ALA A 75 12.85 1.70 -12.82
CA ALA A 75 12.22 1.44 -14.11
C ALA A 75 11.25 2.59 -14.48
N LEU A 76 10.42 3.03 -13.53
CA LEU A 76 9.48 4.14 -13.73
C LEU A 76 10.17 5.46 -14.06
N ILE A 77 11.34 5.75 -13.47
CA ILE A 77 12.11 6.96 -13.80
C ILE A 77 12.45 7.04 -15.31
N GLN A 78 12.58 5.91 -16.00
CA GLN A 78 12.91 5.88 -17.43
C GLN A 78 11.72 6.22 -18.33
N THR A 79 10.50 5.89 -17.89
CA THR A 79 9.28 6.01 -18.71
C THR A 79 8.36 7.15 -18.27
N ALA A 80 8.52 7.65 -17.04
CA ALA A 80 7.63 8.64 -16.46
C ALA A 80 7.72 10.01 -17.16
N PRO A 81 6.59 10.74 -17.27
CA PRO A 81 6.56 12.14 -17.71
C PRO A 81 7.41 13.04 -16.82
N GLU A 82 7.90 14.15 -17.36
CA GLU A 82 8.86 15.05 -16.70
C GLU A 82 8.49 15.48 -15.25
N PRO A 83 7.26 15.91 -14.92
CA PRO A 83 6.92 16.28 -13.53
C PRO A 83 7.02 15.08 -12.57
N VAL A 84 6.46 13.93 -12.97
CA VAL A 84 6.50 12.69 -12.18
C VAL A 84 7.93 12.16 -12.06
N LYS A 85 8.69 12.17 -13.15
CA LYS A 85 10.09 11.75 -13.19
C LYS A 85 10.95 12.51 -12.18
N LYS A 86 10.78 13.83 -12.05
CA LYS A 86 11.49 14.64 -11.05
C LYS A 86 11.15 14.22 -9.62
N ALA A 87 9.88 13.91 -9.35
CA ALA A 87 9.44 13.43 -8.05
C ALA A 87 10.03 12.04 -7.73
N LEU A 88 9.96 11.10 -8.67
CA LEU A 88 10.56 9.76 -8.54
C LEU A 88 12.09 9.83 -8.31
N GLN A 89 12.79 10.70 -9.03
CA GLN A 89 14.23 10.92 -8.83
C GLN A 89 14.54 11.49 -7.45
N ARG A 90 13.70 12.38 -6.90
CA ARG A 90 13.86 12.90 -5.54
C ARG A 90 13.67 11.79 -4.50
N LEU A 91 12.68 10.93 -4.69
CA LEU A 91 12.45 9.76 -3.85
C LEU A 91 13.66 8.81 -3.90
N ASP A 92 14.17 8.49 -5.09
CA ASP A 92 15.34 7.62 -5.26
C ASP A 92 16.59 8.18 -4.56
N ARG A 93 16.78 9.51 -4.53
CA ARG A 93 17.86 10.13 -3.75
C ARG A 93 17.74 9.86 -2.25
N GLN A 94 16.55 9.97 -1.67
CA GLN A 94 16.35 9.63 -0.24
C GLN A 94 16.53 8.14 0.00
N TRP A 95 16.09 7.30 -0.93
CA TRP A 95 16.33 5.87 -0.87
C TRP A 95 17.82 5.52 -0.87
N ASN A 96 18.60 6.10 -1.78
CA ASN A 96 20.05 5.90 -1.83
C ASN A 96 20.75 6.42 -0.57
N ALA A 97 20.23 7.47 0.08
CA ALA A 97 20.75 7.96 1.35
C ALA A 97 20.57 6.93 2.47
N LEU A 98 19.42 6.22 2.51
CA LEU A 98 19.20 5.11 3.45
C LEU A 98 20.18 3.96 3.19
N HIS A 99 20.36 3.58 1.92
CA HIS A 99 21.35 2.56 1.56
C HIS A 99 22.76 2.95 2.00
N LYS A 100 23.18 4.20 1.82
CA LYS A 100 24.56 4.61 2.14
C LYS A 100 24.96 4.38 3.60
N VAL A 101 24.02 4.48 4.53
CA VAL A 101 24.27 4.35 5.98
C VAL A 101 24.00 2.94 6.52
N GLN A 102 23.40 2.06 5.72
CA GLN A 102 23.07 0.71 6.14
C GLN A 102 24.34 -0.18 6.22
N PRO A 103 24.58 -0.90 7.33
CA PRO A 103 25.80 -1.67 7.56
C PRO A 103 25.86 -3.01 6.82
N GLY A 104 24.71 -3.64 6.53
CA GLY A 104 24.63 -4.99 5.95
C GLY A 104 23.62 -5.14 4.82
N ALA A 105 23.42 -6.37 4.35
CA ALA A 105 22.40 -6.67 3.35
C ALA A 105 20.97 -6.57 3.90
N TYR A 106 20.78 -6.89 5.17
CA TYR A 106 19.54 -6.69 5.91
C TYR A 106 19.80 -5.80 7.12
N GLN A 107 18.90 -4.86 7.40
CA GLN A 107 18.93 -4.07 8.62
C GLN A 107 17.52 -3.66 9.02
N ALA A 108 17.16 -3.92 10.27
CA ALA A 108 15.97 -3.39 10.93
C ALA A 108 16.32 -2.12 11.74
N TYR A 109 15.39 -1.20 11.80
CA TYR A 109 15.51 0.10 12.45
C TYR A 109 14.31 0.32 13.38
N SER A 110 14.58 0.87 14.56
CA SER A 110 13.56 1.24 15.55
C SER A 110 12.90 2.60 15.27
N ALA A 111 13.38 3.33 14.26
CA ALA A 111 12.85 4.63 13.89
C ALA A 111 12.49 4.65 12.39
N ALA A 112 11.36 5.28 12.07
CA ALA A 112 10.90 5.47 10.71
C ALA A 112 11.83 6.43 9.93
N PRO A 113 12.02 6.22 8.62
CA PRO A 113 12.88 7.07 7.80
C PRO A 113 12.15 8.36 7.38
N GLU A 114 12.03 9.33 8.28
CA GLU A 114 11.21 10.55 8.08
C GLU A 114 11.49 11.29 6.76
N LYS A 115 12.77 11.46 6.37
CA LYS A 115 13.14 12.13 5.12
C LYS A 115 12.66 11.37 3.89
N PHE A 116 12.70 10.04 3.94
CA PHE A 116 12.18 9.18 2.89
C PHE A 116 10.66 9.29 2.80
N ILE A 117 9.96 9.15 3.94
CA ILE A 117 8.50 9.27 4.02
C ILE A 117 8.03 10.64 3.51
N GLY A 118 8.69 11.74 3.90
CA GLY A 118 8.37 13.07 3.38
C GLY A 118 8.55 13.17 1.87
N SER A 119 9.59 12.56 1.30
CA SER A 119 9.76 12.51 -0.16
C SER A 119 8.77 11.59 -0.87
N LEU A 120 8.33 10.52 -0.21
CA LEU A 120 7.31 9.60 -0.70
C LEU A 120 5.96 10.31 -0.79
N ASN A 121 5.54 11.00 0.28
CA ASN A 121 4.31 11.79 0.30
C ASN A 121 4.29 12.86 -0.80
N GLN A 122 5.40 13.56 -1.01
CA GLN A 122 5.50 14.52 -2.12
C GLN A 122 5.39 13.84 -3.49
N CYS A 123 5.95 12.63 -3.64
CA CYS A 123 5.83 11.85 -4.87
C CYS A 123 4.39 11.38 -5.11
N ILE A 124 3.69 10.94 -4.07
CA ILE A 124 2.27 10.57 -4.12
C ILE A 124 1.44 11.76 -4.59
N SER A 125 1.61 12.95 -4.00
CA SER A 125 0.91 14.16 -4.45
C SER A 125 1.14 14.44 -5.93
N THR A 126 2.40 14.44 -6.39
CA THR A 126 2.72 14.73 -7.79
C THR A 126 2.16 13.69 -8.78
N ILE A 127 2.14 12.41 -8.42
CA ILE A 127 1.52 11.38 -9.26
C ILE A 127 -0.01 11.55 -9.29
N GLY A 128 -0.63 11.85 -8.14
CA GLY A 128 -2.07 12.14 -8.04
C GLY A 128 -2.49 13.33 -8.90
N ASP A 129 -1.74 14.44 -8.83
CA ASP A 129 -1.95 15.61 -9.66
C ASP A 129 -1.85 15.27 -11.15
N HIS A 130 -0.83 14.49 -11.53
CA HIS A 130 -0.65 14.05 -12.91
C HIS A 130 -1.82 13.22 -13.42
N PHE A 131 -2.34 12.28 -12.62
CA PHE A 131 -3.52 11.47 -12.98
C PHE A 131 -4.78 12.33 -13.12
N ASN A 132 -4.95 13.35 -12.27
CA ASN A 132 -6.07 14.28 -12.36
C ASN A 132 -6.00 15.12 -13.64
N GLU A 133 -4.82 15.60 -14.02
CA GLU A 133 -4.61 16.39 -15.23
C GLU A 133 -4.69 15.54 -16.51
N HIS A 134 -4.37 14.24 -16.43
CA HIS A 134 -4.32 13.34 -17.58
C HIS A 134 -5.12 12.04 -17.37
N PRO A 135 -6.46 12.08 -17.22
CA PRO A 135 -7.26 10.90 -16.87
C PRO A 135 -7.22 9.75 -17.89
N GLN A 136 -6.83 10.03 -19.14
CA GLN A 136 -6.73 9.03 -20.20
C GLN A 136 -5.32 8.44 -20.39
N ALA A 137 -4.32 8.96 -19.69
CA ALA A 137 -2.92 8.55 -19.80
C ALA A 137 -2.45 7.70 -18.61
N VAL A 138 -3.36 6.92 -18.02
CA VAL A 138 -3.04 6.08 -16.86
C VAL A 138 -2.19 4.90 -17.29
N ASP A 139 -0.88 5.03 -17.11
CA ASP A 139 0.06 3.92 -17.21
C ASP A 139 -0.14 2.96 -16.01
N GLY A 140 -0.45 1.69 -16.29
CA GLY A 140 -0.75 0.70 -15.26
C GLY A 140 0.42 0.41 -14.31
N THR A 141 1.67 0.58 -14.76
CA THR A 141 2.85 0.38 -13.91
C THR A 141 3.03 1.55 -12.94
N LEU A 142 2.80 2.77 -13.40
CA LEU A 142 2.81 3.97 -12.56
C LEU A 142 1.65 3.93 -11.55
N GLN A 143 0.47 3.50 -11.98
CA GLN A 143 -0.69 3.34 -11.10
C GLN A 143 -0.43 2.28 -10.02
N GLY A 144 0.17 1.14 -10.37
CA GLY A 144 0.53 0.11 -9.41
C GLY A 144 1.47 0.64 -8.33
N PHE A 145 2.57 1.28 -8.72
CA PHE A 145 3.50 1.90 -7.78
C PHE A 145 2.84 3.00 -6.92
N TYR A 146 1.94 3.79 -7.50
CA TYR A 146 1.19 4.81 -6.77
C TYR A 146 0.36 4.23 -5.63
N LEU A 147 -0.35 3.12 -5.88
CA LEU A 147 -1.14 2.43 -4.86
C LEU A 147 -0.26 1.81 -3.78
N GLU A 148 0.87 1.19 -4.14
CA GLU A 148 1.85 0.68 -3.20
C GLU A 148 2.45 1.79 -2.32
N ALA A 149 2.77 2.95 -2.93
CA ALA A 149 3.28 4.12 -2.23
C ALA A 149 2.27 4.66 -1.21
N ILE A 150 0.99 4.77 -1.58
CA ILE A 150 -0.09 5.15 -0.65
C ILE A 150 -0.18 4.15 0.49
N GLY A 151 -0.18 2.85 0.19
CA GLY A 151 -0.22 1.80 1.21
C GLY A 151 0.95 1.91 2.19
N PHE A 152 2.16 2.10 1.67
CA PHE A 152 3.35 2.30 2.49
C PHE A 152 3.26 3.55 3.37
N ALA A 153 2.85 4.70 2.80
CA ALA A 153 2.71 5.94 3.55
C ALA A 153 1.69 5.78 4.69
N ARG A 154 0.59 5.08 4.45
CA ARG A 154 -0.43 4.81 5.46
C ARG A 154 0.06 3.91 6.59
N ILE A 155 0.85 2.88 6.28
CA ILE A 155 1.48 2.04 7.30
C ILE A 155 2.51 2.87 8.09
N ALA A 156 3.26 3.74 7.41
CA ALA A 156 4.24 4.61 8.06
C ALA A 156 3.61 5.61 9.04
N GLU A 157 2.36 6.05 8.80
CA GLU A 157 1.60 6.89 9.75
C GLU A 157 1.26 6.17 11.07
N LEU A 158 1.18 4.83 11.04
CA LEU A 158 0.90 4.01 12.22
C LEU A 158 2.17 3.62 12.99
N PHE A 159 3.34 4.02 12.51
CA PHE A 159 4.61 3.57 13.06
C PHE A 159 4.78 3.98 14.53
N ASP A 160 4.84 2.98 15.41
CA ASP A 160 5.10 3.12 16.84
C ASP A 160 6.00 1.96 17.33
N GLU A 161 6.00 1.69 18.64
CA GLU A 161 6.79 0.61 19.26
C GLU A 161 6.42 -0.81 18.78
N HIS A 162 5.29 -0.97 18.08
CA HIS A 162 4.81 -2.25 17.55
C HIS A 162 5.18 -2.46 16.07
N PHE A 163 5.80 -1.48 15.42
CA PHE A 163 6.24 -1.56 14.04
C PHE A 163 7.76 -1.67 13.91
N ILE A 164 8.20 -2.33 12.85
CA ILE A 164 9.62 -2.42 12.47
C ILE A 164 9.76 -1.89 11.06
N PHE A 165 10.71 -0.98 10.86
CA PHE A 165 11.14 -0.56 9.55
C PHE A 165 12.40 -1.33 9.19
N ASP A 166 12.44 -1.99 8.05
CA ASP A 166 13.64 -2.67 7.58
C ASP A 166 14.00 -2.36 6.13
N ILE A 167 15.26 -2.65 5.79
CA ILE A 167 15.78 -2.52 4.44
C ILE A 167 16.51 -3.82 4.09
N THR A 168 16.04 -4.47 3.02
CA THR A 168 16.72 -5.62 2.42
C THR A 168 17.33 -5.22 1.08
N ARG A 169 18.66 -5.34 0.95
CA ARG A 169 19.38 -5.21 -0.31
C ARG A 169 19.41 -6.55 -1.01
N ARG A 170 18.88 -6.61 -2.22
CA ARG A 170 19.03 -7.78 -3.09
C ARG A 170 20.42 -7.74 -3.73
N GLU A 171 21.22 -8.79 -3.52
CA GLU A 171 22.44 -8.96 -4.31
C GLU A 171 22.06 -9.17 -5.78
N ALA A 172 22.68 -8.41 -6.68
CA ALA A 172 22.53 -8.63 -8.11
C ALA A 172 23.34 -9.87 -8.51
N GLY A 173 22.83 -11.07 -8.24
CA GLY A 173 23.56 -12.30 -8.57
C GLY A 173 22.90 -13.64 -8.22
N GLY A 174 22.01 -14.11 -9.10
CA GLY A 174 22.04 -15.51 -9.53
C GLY A 174 21.33 -16.58 -8.68
N LYS A 175 19.99 -16.60 -8.71
CA LYS A 175 19.17 -17.77 -9.08
C LYS A 175 17.71 -17.43 -8.88
N ARG A 176 16.89 -17.78 -9.89
CA ARG A 176 15.45 -17.95 -9.73
C ARG A 176 15.18 -18.74 -8.47
N ILE A 177 14.73 -18.04 -7.45
CA ILE A 177 13.98 -18.65 -6.38
C ILE A 177 12.64 -17.91 -6.42
N LEU A 178 11.68 -18.55 -7.08
CA LEU A 178 10.28 -18.20 -6.95
C LEU A 178 9.93 -18.39 -5.48
N TRP A 179 9.61 -17.31 -4.78
CA TRP A 179 8.72 -17.37 -3.64
C TRP A 179 7.68 -16.27 -3.76
N ARG A 180 6.44 -16.74 -3.60
CA ARG A 180 5.18 -15.98 -3.54
C ARG A 180 5.17 -15.03 -2.35
#